data_AF-A0A1M3KJ85-F1
#
_entry.id   AF-A0A1M3KJ85-F1
#
_cell.length_a   1.000
_cell.length_b   1.000
_cell.length_c   1.000
_cell.angle_alpha   90.00
_cell.angle_beta   90.00
_cell.angle_gamma   90.00
#
_symmetry.space_group_name_H-M   'P 1'
#
loop_
_entity.id
_entity.type
_entity.pdbx_description
1 polymer ?
#
loop_
_entity_poly.entity_id
_entity_poly.type
_entity_poly.pdbx_seq_one_letter_code
_entity_poly.pdbx_strand_id
1 'polypeptide(L)'
;MEQAVSADLKAALEKRGAEVKHYGTAAAPAPASAPCDISVTYGPKTKRRHLMVEVAQRVDASELESIIAHLENWIATKGSTVDILYSGRSTSARMARLVRNENERRQDKGLPGRILFLKLDDLEAFLLRWKGLPAEEAPVAALSKVFARVADCADDLSAARVFSEVLFPDWTEKQTALTAEAAERLASQQERLKKDIQRLENKLREKGITGPRGHKFLIYLFFMALYEDKRGKDTRATKAGFLSYREGLSNAAKNSQEFRDRTVHHLLSQEILEDVDVKSAGIATQYEPIDLPDDFVLKQVIPIFETYSFADAAIDAIGAVFEALARRAEKDNRIGQFFTPDAVVEATCRLAGLRPTDLVADPACGTGRFLIHAMSHMTAKATAVTGKTREQAIHHIKQHLLLGSDIDPWIAVIAKMNMYIHGDGKSNIRHANGLTLATVASFAPQRKGTLANALDMVLTNPPLGDIDFQSVADEVAKVEVGTADAAMIRRRAAEWSREAFAVVPHAIAEEQLRDKAAEKANEWRDKAAEAKAAGNTNKETAYRKRVDEWEKKRQEADKAIGAGKIQYLPSGHVAKGGALFLSAIVQCLKPVRDASLPIEWRGGVMGVDCH
;
A
#
# COMPACT_ATOMS: atom_id res chain seq x y z
N MET A 1 -2.45 -41.34 -18.83
CA MET A 1 -2.89 -40.16 -18.05
C MET A 1 -4.39 -39.98 -18.18
N GLU A 2 -4.91 -39.76 -19.39
CA GLU A 2 -6.36 -39.70 -19.68
C GLU A 2 -7.18 -40.84 -19.05
N GLN A 3 -6.68 -42.08 -19.14
CA GLN A 3 -7.35 -43.24 -18.53
C GLN A 3 -7.47 -43.17 -17.01
N ALA A 4 -6.43 -42.68 -16.32
CA ALA A 4 -6.42 -42.54 -14.88
C ALA A 4 -7.41 -41.43 -14.46
N VAL A 5 -7.32 -40.27 -15.11
CA VAL A 5 -8.25 -39.15 -14.90
C VAL A 5 -9.69 -39.58 -15.18
N SER A 6 -9.94 -40.35 -16.25
CA SER A 6 -11.28 -40.88 -16.54
C SER A 6 -11.79 -41.83 -15.46
N ALA A 7 -10.93 -42.73 -14.95
CA ALA A 7 -11.30 -43.65 -13.88
C ALA A 7 -11.65 -42.89 -12.58
N ASP A 8 -10.89 -41.85 -12.24
CA ASP A 8 -11.16 -41.01 -11.08
C ASP A 8 -12.41 -40.16 -11.25
N LEU A 9 -12.64 -39.59 -12.44
CA LEU A 9 -13.90 -38.90 -12.77
C LEU A 9 -15.11 -39.83 -12.66
N LYS A 10 -15.00 -41.07 -13.14
CA LYS A 10 -16.08 -42.07 -12.99
C LYS A 10 -16.38 -42.35 -11.52
N ALA A 11 -15.34 -42.67 -10.75
CA ALA A 11 -15.47 -42.97 -9.32
C ALA A 11 -16.02 -41.78 -8.51
N ALA A 12 -15.65 -40.55 -8.89
CA ALA A 12 -16.13 -39.34 -8.24
C ALA A 12 -17.56 -38.97 -8.66
N LEU A 13 -17.93 -39.07 -9.94
CA LEU A 13 -19.12 -38.38 -10.47
C LEU A 13 -20.29 -39.29 -10.83
N GLU A 14 -20.08 -40.56 -11.19
CA GLU A 14 -21.17 -41.43 -11.64
C GLU A 14 -22.18 -41.73 -10.53
N LYS A 15 -21.69 -41.91 -9.29
CA LYS A 15 -22.55 -42.07 -8.10
C LYS A 15 -23.42 -40.85 -7.78
N ARG A 16 -23.24 -39.74 -8.52
CA ARG A 16 -23.96 -38.46 -8.40
C ARG A 16 -24.81 -38.15 -9.62
N GLY A 17 -25.07 -39.15 -10.47
CA GLY A 17 -25.90 -39.02 -11.66
C GLY A 17 -25.21 -38.35 -12.85
N ALA A 18 -23.88 -38.28 -12.85
CA ALA A 18 -23.12 -37.90 -14.04
C ALA A 18 -22.83 -39.13 -14.92
N GLU A 19 -22.63 -38.90 -16.21
CA GLU A 19 -22.22 -39.90 -17.19
C GLU A 19 -20.83 -39.52 -17.71
N VAL A 20 -19.81 -40.37 -17.46
CA VAL A 20 -18.42 -40.09 -17.84
C VAL A 20 -18.00 -41.01 -18.99
N LYS A 21 -17.58 -40.42 -20.10
CA LYS A 21 -17.15 -41.13 -21.30
C LYS A 21 -15.76 -40.68 -21.73
N HIS A 22 -14.83 -41.62 -21.77
CA HIS A 22 -13.50 -41.46 -22.36
C HIS A 22 -13.54 -41.90 -23.83
N TYR A 23 -12.95 -41.10 -24.72
CA TYR A 23 -12.97 -41.35 -26.16
C TYR A 23 -11.67 -41.99 -26.68
N GLY A 24 -10.62 -42.04 -25.88
CA GLY A 24 -9.40 -42.80 -26.15
C GLY A 24 -9.50 -44.28 -25.80
N THR A 25 -8.46 -45.04 -26.13
CA THR A 25 -8.30 -46.47 -25.80
C THR A 25 -7.01 -46.73 -25.04
N ALA A 26 -6.74 -47.97 -24.63
CA ALA A 26 -5.46 -48.35 -24.02
C ALA A 26 -4.28 -48.32 -24.99
N ALA A 27 -4.55 -48.36 -26.30
CA ALA A 27 -3.52 -48.44 -27.34
C ALA A 27 -3.38 -47.15 -28.16
N ALA A 28 -4.35 -46.23 -28.10
CA ALA A 28 -4.37 -45.01 -28.90
C ALA A 28 -5.12 -43.87 -28.18
N PRO A 29 -4.66 -42.61 -28.33
CA PRO A 29 -5.37 -41.42 -27.84
C PRO A 29 -6.73 -41.27 -28.53
N ALA A 30 -7.55 -40.33 -28.05
CA ALA A 30 -8.82 -40.01 -28.68
C ALA A 30 -8.61 -39.71 -30.19
N PRO A 31 -9.39 -40.31 -31.11
CA PRO A 31 -9.24 -40.05 -32.53
C PRO A 31 -9.54 -38.58 -32.83
N ALA A 32 -8.98 -38.01 -33.90
CA ALA A 32 -9.22 -36.60 -34.26
C ALA A 32 -10.70 -36.25 -34.52
N SER A 33 -11.55 -37.27 -34.72
CA SER A 33 -13.01 -37.13 -34.84
C SER A 33 -13.74 -37.14 -33.50
N ALA A 34 -13.06 -37.46 -32.40
CA ALA A 34 -13.60 -37.39 -31.05
C ALA A 34 -13.76 -35.92 -30.64
N PRO A 35 -14.82 -35.61 -29.87
CA PRO A 35 -15.07 -34.24 -29.49
C PRO A 35 -14.10 -33.71 -28.41
N CYS A 36 -13.50 -34.57 -27.60
CA CYS A 36 -12.52 -34.29 -26.55
C CYS A 36 -11.92 -35.62 -26.03
N ASP A 37 -10.92 -35.56 -25.14
CA ASP A 37 -10.39 -36.76 -24.47
C ASP A 37 -11.46 -37.45 -23.60
N ILE A 38 -12.09 -36.69 -22.69
CA ILE A 38 -13.11 -37.18 -21.75
C ILE A 38 -14.29 -36.21 -21.73
N SER A 39 -15.51 -36.74 -21.77
CA SER A 39 -16.72 -35.95 -21.53
C SER A 39 -17.41 -36.40 -20.25
N VAL A 40 -17.92 -35.42 -19.51
CA VAL A 40 -18.77 -35.60 -18.34
C VAL A 40 -20.10 -34.93 -18.62
N THR A 41 -21.18 -35.68 -18.59
CA THR A 41 -22.52 -35.14 -18.79
C THR A 41 -23.32 -35.22 -17.50
N TYR A 42 -23.90 -34.11 -17.06
CA TYR A 42 -24.58 -34.03 -15.76
C TYR A 42 -25.81 -33.11 -15.80
N GLY A 43 -26.62 -33.18 -14.73
CA GLY A 43 -27.87 -32.42 -14.60
C GLY A 43 -29.11 -33.16 -15.11
N PRO A 44 -30.32 -32.60 -14.85
CA PRO A 44 -31.57 -33.24 -15.24
C PRO A 44 -31.72 -33.33 -16.76
N LYS A 45 -32.47 -34.32 -17.26
CA LYS A 45 -32.67 -34.55 -18.72
C LYS A 45 -33.14 -33.30 -19.49
N THR A 46 -33.88 -32.41 -18.84
CA THR A 46 -34.42 -31.17 -19.42
C THR A 46 -33.41 -30.01 -19.48
N LYS A 47 -32.29 -30.10 -18.73
CA LYS A 47 -31.21 -29.10 -18.69
C LYS A 47 -29.84 -29.79 -18.52
N ARG A 48 -29.51 -30.71 -19.43
CA ARG A 48 -28.21 -31.40 -19.45
C ARG A 48 -27.08 -30.37 -19.66
N ARG A 49 -26.01 -30.52 -18.90
CA ARG A 49 -24.73 -29.82 -19.08
C ARG A 49 -23.63 -30.81 -19.42
N HIS A 50 -22.65 -30.32 -20.16
CA HIS A 50 -21.49 -31.08 -20.58
C HIS A 50 -20.22 -30.40 -20.07
N LEU A 51 -19.27 -31.21 -19.62
CA LEU A 51 -17.91 -30.80 -19.29
C LEU A 51 -16.97 -31.64 -20.13
N MET A 52 -16.21 -30.99 -21.00
CA MET A 52 -15.11 -31.60 -21.74
C MET A 52 -13.87 -31.52 -20.85
N VAL A 53 -13.11 -32.59 -20.73
CA VAL A 53 -11.85 -32.61 -19.98
C VAL A 53 -10.76 -33.00 -20.95
N GLU A 54 -9.81 -32.09 -21.17
CA GLU A 54 -8.64 -32.29 -22.03
C GLU A 54 -7.40 -32.47 -21.14
N VAL A 55 -6.64 -33.52 -21.37
CA VAL A 55 -5.53 -33.93 -20.50
C VAL A 55 -4.21 -33.81 -21.24
N ALA A 56 -3.38 -32.87 -20.80
CA ALA A 56 -2.19 -32.47 -21.54
C ALA A 56 -0.88 -32.93 -20.89
N GLN A 57 0.04 -33.43 -21.71
CA GLN A 57 1.42 -33.68 -21.28
C GLN A 57 2.33 -32.46 -21.44
N ARG A 58 1.95 -31.51 -22.31
CA ARG A 58 2.72 -30.29 -22.56
C ARG A 58 2.31 -29.18 -21.59
N VAL A 59 3.22 -28.25 -21.38
CA VAL A 59 3.06 -27.10 -20.46
C VAL A 59 2.93 -25.78 -21.24
N ASP A 60 3.12 -25.82 -22.57
CA ASP A 60 3.10 -24.65 -23.43
C ASP A 60 1.69 -24.34 -23.97
N ALA A 61 1.55 -23.18 -24.63
CA ALA A 61 0.28 -22.70 -25.15
C ALA A 61 -0.11 -23.30 -26.51
N SER A 62 0.63 -24.29 -27.04
CA SER A 62 0.40 -24.82 -28.39
C SER A 62 -0.93 -25.55 -28.54
N GLU A 63 -1.51 -26.01 -27.44
CA GLU A 63 -2.76 -26.78 -27.43
C GLU A 63 -4.02 -25.92 -27.40
N LEU A 64 -3.91 -24.61 -27.12
CA LEU A 64 -5.08 -23.75 -26.96
C LEU A 64 -5.97 -23.68 -28.20
N GLU A 65 -5.37 -23.59 -29.38
CA GLU A 65 -6.14 -23.54 -30.64
C GLU A 65 -6.95 -24.83 -30.83
N SER A 66 -6.39 -25.98 -30.46
CA SER A 66 -7.07 -27.27 -30.49
C SER A 66 -8.22 -27.31 -29.50
N ILE A 67 -8.01 -26.84 -28.27
CA ILE A 67 -9.02 -26.78 -27.20
C ILE A 67 -10.19 -25.89 -27.63
N ILE A 68 -9.91 -24.72 -28.22
CA ILE A 68 -10.94 -23.82 -28.74
C ILE A 68 -11.69 -24.49 -29.89
N ALA A 69 -10.98 -25.13 -30.83
CA ALA A 69 -11.61 -25.83 -31.94
C ALA A 69 -12.54 -26.96 -31.48
N HIS A 70 -12.14 -27.74 -30.47
CA HIS A 70 -12.97 -28.77 -29.87
C HIS A 70 -14.23 -28.20 -29.24
N LEU A 71 -14.12 -27.10 -28.49
CA LEU A 71 -15.25 -26.42 -27.88
C LEU A 71 -16.23 -25.88 -28.94
N GLU A 72 -15.74 -25.21 -29.98
CA GLU A 72 -16.57 -24.72 -31.09
C GLU A 72 -17.26 -25.85 -31.84
N ASN A 73 -16.55 -26.95 -32.11
CA ASN A 73 -17.12 -28.13 -32.75
C ASN A 73 -18.22 -28.77 -31.89
N TRP A 74 -18.03 -28.83 -30.56
CA TRP A 74 -19.08 -29.29 -29.65
C TRP A 74 -20.31 -28.39 -29.69
N ILE A 75 -20.12 -27.07 -29.61
CA ILE A 75 -21.20 -26.09 -29.65
C ILE A 75 -22.01 -26.25 -30.95
N ALA A 76 -21.32 -26.42 -32.08
CA ALA A 76 -21.95 -26.61 -33.38
C ALA A 76 -22.74 -27.93 -33.50
N THR A 77 -22.26 -29.02 -32.89
CA THR A 77 -22.82 -30.36 -33.08
C THR A 77 -23.78 -30.83 -31.98
N LYS A 78 -23.59 -30.36 -30.75
CA LYS A 78 -24.30 -30.85 -29.54
C LYS A 78 -24.94 -29.75 -28.70
N GLY A 79 -24.67 -28.48 -28.97
CA GLY A 79 -25.32 -27.34 -28.33
C GLY A 79 -24.46 -26.60 -27.29
N SER A 80 -25.03 -25.54 -26.71
CA SER A 80 -24.31 -24.48 -26.01
C SER A 80 -24.08 -24.71 -24.50
N THR A 81 -24.59 -25.79 -23.91
CA THR A 81 -24.43 -26.08 -22.47
C THR A 81 -23.17 -26.88 -22.17
N VAL A 82 -22.02 -26.39 -22.63
CA VAL A 82 -20.73 -27.07 -22.50
C VAL A 82 -19.66 -26.15 -21.92
N ASP A 83 -18.85 -26.68 -21.01
CA ASP A 83 -17.62 -26.03 -20.52
C ASP A 83 -16.44 -26.98 -20.75
N ILE A 84 -15.21 -26.47 -20.74
CA ILE A 84 -14.00 -27.27 -20.95
C ILE A 84 -13.00 -27.06 -19.79
N LEU A 85 -12.54 -28.17 -19.21
CA LEU A 85 -11.48 -28.23 -18.21
C LEU A 85 -10.22 -28.76 -18.87
N TYR A 86 -9.22 -27.90 -18.99
CA TYR A 86 -7.87 -28.27 -19.37
C TYR A 86 -7.09 -28.70 -18.13
N SER A 87 -6.43 -29.85 -18.16
CA SER A 87 -5.58 -30.29 -17.05
C SER A 87 -4.26 -30.87 -17.51
N GLY A 88 -3.16 -30.23 -17.11
CA GLY A 88 -1.80 -30.65 -17.41
C GLY A 88 -0.90 -30.54 -16.18
N ARG A 89 0.40 -30.83 -16.34
CA ARG A 89 1.38 -30.76 -15.23
C ARG A 89 1.46 -29.38 -14.58
N SER A 90 1.27 -28.33 -15.39
CA SER A 90 1.09 -26.95 -14.98
C SER A 90 0.61 -26.13 -16.18
N THR A 91 0.08 -24.95 -15.91
CA THR A 91 -0.34 -23.98 -16.92
C THR A 91 0.70 -22.87 -17.01
N SER A 92 1.34 -22.70 -18.17
CA SER A 92 2.24 -21.55 -18.37
C SER A 92 1.51 -20.22 -18.27
N ALA A 93 2.20 -19.15 -17.81
CA ALA A 93 1.62 -17.81 -17.71
C ALA A 93 1.03 -17.31 -19.05
N ARG A 94 1.66 -17.68 -20.17
CA ARG A 94 1.17 -17.40 -21.52
C ARG A 94 -0.14 -18.13 -21.81
N MET A 95 -0.22 -19.43 -21.51
CA MET A 95 -1.45 -20.21 -21.69
C MET A 95 -2.58 -19.64 -20.83
N ALA A 96 -2.34 -19.39 -19.55
CA ALA A 96 -3.32 -18.80 -18.63
C ALA A 96 -3.85 -17.45 -19.13
N ARG A 97 -2.96 -16.56 -19.61
CA ARG A 97 -3.35 -15.26 -20.20
C ARG A 97 -4.22 -15.45 -21.45
N LEU A 98 -3.84 -16.36 -22.34
CA LEU A 98 -4.60 -16.59 -23.57
C LEU A 98 -5.98 -17.20 -23.29
N VAL A 99 -6.08 -18.12 -22.32
CA VAL A 99 -7.37 -18.67 -21.87
C VAL A 99 -8.27 -17.57 -21.29
N ARG A 100 -7.73 -16.66 -20.46
CA ARG A 100 -8.49 -15.50 -19.96
C ARG A 100 -8.98 -14.61 -21.09
N ASN A 101 -8.08 -14.22 -22.01
CA ASN A 101 -8.43 -13.39 -23.16
C ASN A 101 -9.55 -14.03 -23.99
N GLU A 102 -9.52 -15.36 -24.17
CA GLU A 102 -10.54 -16.09 -24.91
C GLU A 102 -11.88 -16.13 -24.15
N ASN A 103 -11.88 -16.37 -22.84
CA ASN A 103 -13.10 -16.30 -22.02
C ASN A 103 -13.73 -14.91 -22.04
N GLU A 104 -12.92 -13.85 -21.92
CA GLU A 104 -13.37 -12.47 -22.05
C GLU A 104 -13.97 -12.22 -23.44
N ARG A 105 -13.27 -12.63 -24.51
CA ARG A 105 -13.78 -12.51 -25.88
C ARG A 105 -15.13 -13.21 -26.03
N ARG A 106 -15.28 -14.39 -25.43
CA ARG A 106 -16.55 -15.14 -25.44
C ARG A 106 -17.63 -14.37 -24.70
N GLN A 107 -17.33 -13.85 -23.51
CA GLN A 107 -18.26 -13.04 -22.73
C GLN A 107 -18.71 -11.79 -23.50
N ASP A 108 -17.76 -11.01 -24.04
CA ASP A 108 -18.02 -9.78 -24.80
C ASP A 108 -18.90 -10.04 -26.03
N LYS A 109 -18.69 -11.18 -26.70
CA LYS A 109 -19.45 -11.58 -27.88
C LYS A 109 -20.71 -12.40 -27.56
N GLY A 110 -21.01 -12.64 -26.29
CA GLY A 110 -22.13 -13.49 -25.86
C GLY A 110 -22.02 -14.96 -26.35
N LEU A 111 -20.80 -15.44 -26.60
CA LEU A 111 -20.55 -16.82 -27.04
C LEU A 111 -20.65 -17.78 -25.85
N PRO A 112 -21.23 -18.98 -26.05
CA PRO A 112 -21.33 -19.97 -24.99
C PRO A 112 -20.02 -20.71 -24.75
N GLY A 113 -19.99 -21.38 -23.59
CA GLY A 113 -18.89 -22.22 -23.13
C GLY A 113 -17.68 -21.47 -22.59
N ARG A 114 -17.06 -22.07 -21.58
CA ARG A 114 -15.97 -21.45 -20.83
C ARG A 114 -14.81 -22.43 -20.73
N ILE A 115 -13.61 -21.88 -20.80
CA ILE A 115 -12.36 -22.63 -20.72
C ILE A 115 -11.76 -22.39 -19.34
N LEU A 116 -11.46 -23.45 -18.61
CA LEU A 116 -10.77 -23.34 -17.34
C LEU A 116 -9.61 -24.32 -17.33
N PHE A 117 -8.52 -23.95 -16.67
CA PHE A 117 -7.38 -24.84 -16.49
C PHE A 117 -7.22 -25.19 -15.00
N LEU A 118 -6.71 -26.39 -14.73
CA LEU A 118 -6.35 -26.81 -13.38
C LEU A 118 -5.16 -27.76 -13.43
N LYS A 119 -4.17 -27.52 -12.58
CA LYS A 119 -3.02 -28.40 -12.43
C LYS A 119 -3.47 -29.83 -12.11
N LEU A 120 -2.86 -30.82 -12.77
CA LEU A 120 -3.25 -32.22 -12.67
C LEU A 120 -3.25 -32.73 -11.22
N ASP A 121 -2.21 -32.42 -10.44
CA ASP A 121 -2.12 -32.79 -9.03
C ASP A 121 -3.31 -32.27 -8.21
N ASP A 122 -3.78 -31.05 -8.50
CA ASP A 122 -4.94 -30.46 -7.84
C ASP A 122 -6.24 -31.12 -8.29
N LEU A 123 -6.39 -31.41 -9.60
CA LEU A 123 -7.53 -32.15 -10.13
C LEU A 123 -7.63 -33.53 -9.44
N GLU A 124 -6.53 -34.28 -9.36
CA GLU A 124 -6.47 -35.58 -8.69
C GLU A 124 -6.87 -35.46 -7.21
N ALA A 125 -6.34 -34.47 -6.49
CA ALA A 125 -6.69 -34.21 -5.09
C ALA A 125 -8.19 -33.91 -4.91
N PHE A 126 -8.77 -33.08 -5.78
CA PHE A 126 -10.21 -32.77 -5.73
C PHE A 126 -11.07 -33.98 -6.06
N LEU A 127 -10.71 -34.76 -7.08
CA LEU A 127 -11.45 -35.99 -7.44
C LEU A 127 -11.37 -37.03 -6.32
N LEU A 128 -10.21 -37.18 -5.66
CA LEU A 128 -10.05 -38.07 -4.52
C LEU A 128 -10.93 -37.66 -3.34
N ARG A 129 -10.94 -36.35 -3.00
CA ARG A 129 -11.85 -35.81 -1.97
C ARG A 129 -13.30 -36.08 -2.34
N TRP A 130 -13.67 -35.82 -3.60
CA TRP A 130 -15.02 -36.01 -4.09
C TRP A 130 -15.47 -37.47 -4.03
N LYS A 131 -14.58 -38.40 -4.37
CA LYS A 131 -14.80 -39.85 -4.28
C LYS A 131 -15.12 -40.27 -2.84
N GLY A 132 -14.45 -39.69 -1.85
CA GLY A 132 -14.65 -39.99 -0.42
C GLY A 132 -15.98 -39.49 0.17
N LEU A 133 -16.57 -38.43 -0.38
CA LEU A 133 -17.80 -37.84 0.17
C LEU A 133 -19.08 -38.59 -0.27
N PRO A 134 -20.17 -38.52 0.51
CA PRO A 134 -21.52 -38.92 0.08
C PRO A 134 -22.00 -38.13 -1.15
N ALA A 135 -22.97 -38.68 -1.89
CA ALA A 135 -23.45 -38.07 -3.13
C ALA A 135 -24.11 -36.69 -2.92
N GLU A 136 -24.76 -36.51 -1.77
CA GLU A 136 -25.54 -35.32 -1.40
C GLU A 136 -24.66 -34.14 -0.97
N GLU A 137 -23.52 -34.40 -0.32
CA GLU A 137 -22.64 -33.37 0.25
C GLU A 137 -21.80 -32.62 -0.81
N ALA A 138 -21.63 -33.20 -2.00
CA ALA A 138 -20.84 -32.61 -3.07
C ALA A 138 -21.54 -32.84 -4.42
N PRO A 139 -22.58 -32.06 -4.77
CA PRO A 139 -23.34 -32.28 -5.99
C PRO A 139 -22.53 -31.90 -7.24
N VAL A 140 -22.61 -32.71 -8.30
CA VAL A 140 -21.95 -32.45 -9.59
C VAL A 140 -22.35 -31.10 -10.21
N ALA A 141 -23.54 -30.61 -9.89
CA ALA A 141 -24.01 -29.29 -10.32
C ALA A 141 -23.12 -28.13 -9.82
N ALA A 142 -22.35 -28.31 -8.74
CA ALA A 142 -21.43 -27.30 -8.23
C ALA A 142 -20.33 -26.92 -9.23
N LEU A 143 -19.97 -27.80 -10.19
CA LEU A 143 -19.04 -27.47 -11.28
C LEU A 143 -19.48 -26.22 -12.05
N SER A 144 -20.79 -26.08 -12.30
CA SER A 144 -21.29 -24.90 -13.01
C SER A 144 -20.99 -23.58 -12.28
N LYS A 145 -20.90 -23.61 -10.94
CA LYS A 145 -20.53 -22.46 -10.11
C LYS A 145 -19.02 -22.16 -10.19
N VAL A 146 -18.20 -23.20 -10.28
CA VAL A 146 -16.74 -23.05 -10.54
C VAL A 146 -16.53 -22.33 -11.86
N PHE A 147 -17.17 -22.81 -12.93
CA PHE A 147 -17.08 -22.18 -14.25
C PHE A 147 -17.72 -20.79 -14.30
N ALA A 148 -18.56 -20.40 -13.35
CA ALA A 148 -19.05 -19.02 -13.24
C ALA A 148 -18.00 -18.05 -12.71
N ARG A 149 -16.94 -18.56 -12.07
CA ARG A 149 -15.83 -17.80 -11.48
C ARG A 149 -14.54 -17.89 -12.30
N VAL A 150 -14.64 -18.17 -13.60
CA VAL A 150 -13.46 -18.25 -14.50
C VAL A 150 -12.65 -16.96 -14.56
N ALA A 151 -13.29 -15.80 -14.29
CA ALA A 151 -12.61 -14.51 -14.20
C ALA A 151 -11.66 -14.42 -13.00
N ASP A 152 -11.90 -15.20 -11.93
CA ASP A 152 -11.07 -15.24 -10.73
C ASP A 152 -9.83 -16.15 -10.90
N CYS A 153 -9.72 -16.89 -12.00
CA CYS A 153 -8.68 -17.89 -12.26
C CYS A 153 -7.54 -17.31 -13.11
N ALA A 154 -6.63 -16.56 -12.47
CA ALA A 154 -5.46 -15.97 -13.13
C ALA A 154 -4.34 -16.99 -13.44
N ASP A 155 -4.25 -18.06 -12.68
CA ASP A 155 -3.23 -19.11 -12.76
C ASP A 155 -3.67 -20.37 -12.00
N ASP A 156 -2.86 -21.45 -12.04
CA ASP A 156 -3.25 -22.75 -11.47
C ASP A 156 -3.65 -22.64 -9.99
N LEU A 157 -2.96 -21.77 -9.24
CA LEU A 157 -3.18 -21.60 -7.81
C LEU A 157 -4.51 -20.91 -7.51
N SER A 158 -4.83 -19.83 -8.22
CA SER A 158 -6.13 -19.16 -8.11
C SER A 158 -7.26 -20.06 -8.61
N ALA A 159 -7.05 -20.85 -9.66
CA ALA A 159 -8.01 -21.88 -10.10
C ALA A 159 -8.26 -22.93 -9.00
N ALA A 160 -7.21 -23.46 -8.38
CA ALA A 160 -7.34 -24.41 -7.27
C ALA A 160 -8.07 -23.80 -6.06
N ARG A 161 -7.86 -22.51 -5.76
CA ARG A 161 -8.63 -21.80 -4.72
C ARG A 161 -10.11 -21.74 -5.05
N VAL A 162 -10.48 -21.36 -6.28
CA VAL A 162 -11.88 -21.35 -6.72
C VAL A 162 -12.51 -22.74 -6.61
N PHE A 163 -11.80 -23.80 -7.02
CA PHE A 163 -12.26 -25.18 -6.85
C PHE A 163 -12.51 -25.53 -5.39
N SER A 164 -11.54 -25.25 -4.52
CA SER A 164 -11.64 -25.53 -3.08
C SER A 164 -12.81 -24.78 -2.44
N GLU A 165 -12.93 -23.46 -2.67
CA GLU A 165 -13.99 -22.61 -2.12
C GLU A 165 -15.39 -23.03 -2.58
N VAL A 166 -15.53 -23.42 -3.86
CA VAL A 166 -16.85 -23.71 -4.46
C VAL A 166 -17.28 -25.16 -4.27
N LEU A 167 -16.37 -26.12 -4.46
CA LEU A 167 -16.69 -27.54 -4.37
C LEU A 167 -16.62 -28.06 -2.93
N PHE A 168 -15.68 -27.54 -2.12
CA PHE A 168 -15.40 -28.05 -0.78
C PHE A 168 -15.16 -26.90 0.22
N PRO A 169 -16.18 -26.06 0.50
CA PRO A 169 -16.04 -24.91 1.40
C PRO A 169 -15.56 -25.29 2.80
N ASP A 170 -15.85 -26.51 3.26
CA ASP A 170 -15.44 -27.02 4.57
C ASP A 170 -14.03 -27.64 4.59
N TRP A 171 -13.31 -27.70 3.45
CA TRP A 171 -11.95 -28.23 3.38
C TRP A 171 -10.90 -27.19 3.79
N THR A 172 -10.97 -26.77 5.06
CA THR A 172 -10.16 -25.71 5.65
C THR A 172 -8.65 -25.96 5.52
N GLU A 173 -8.21 -27.20 5.66
CA GLU A 173 -6.81 -27.62 5.49
C GLU A 173 -6.27 -27.27 4.08
N LYS A 174 -7.00 -27.64 3.01
CA LYS A 174 -6.59 -27.33 1.63
C LYS A 174 -6.62 -25.83 1.36
N GLN A 175 -7.62 -25.12 1.89
CA GLN A 175 -7.68 -23.65 1.77
C GLN A 175 -6.50 -22.97 2.47
N THR A 176 -6.11 -23.46 3.64
CA THR A 176 -4.95 -22.93 4.38
C THR A 176 -3.65 -23.22 3.62
N ALA A 177 -3.49 -24.44 3.09
CA ALA A 177 -2.33 -24.81 2.28
C ALA A 177 -2.20 -23.95 1.01
N LEU A 178 -3.29 -23.76 0.26
CA LEU A 178 -3.30 -22.91 -0.93
C LEU A 178 -3.02 -21.44 -0.60
N THR A 179 -3.46 -20.97 0.56
CA THR A 179 -3.19 -19.60 1.03
C THR A 179 -1.71 -19.42 1.39
N ALA A 180 -1.11 -20.40 2.07
CA ALA A 180 0.32 -20.39 2.39
C ALA A 180 1.19 -20.42 1.12
N GLU A 181 0.84 -21.27 0.15
CA GLU A 181 1.52 -21.33 -1.15
C GLU A 181 1.42 -20.01 -1.92
N ALA A 182 0.25 -19.35 -1.89
CA ALA A 182 0.07 -18.04 -2.50
C ALA A 182 0.96 -16.97 -1.85
N ALA A 183 1.04 -16.97 -0.53
CA ALA A 183 1.89 -16.05 0.22
C ALA A 183 3.39 -16.27 -0.11
N GLU A 184 3.84 -17.52 -0.15
CA GLU A 184 5.23 -17.85 -0.48
C GLU A 184 5.60 -17.46 -1.91
N ARG A 185 4.70 -17.72 -2.87
CA ARG A 185 4.89 -17.33 -4.27
C ARG A 185 4.94 -15.82 -4.44
N LEU A 186 4.06 -15.09 -3.75
CA LEU A 186 4.06 -13.64 -3.75
C LEU A 186 5.37 -13.07 -3.18
N ALA A 187 5.83 -13.58 -2.04
CA ALA A 187 7.10 -13.18 -1.44
C ALA A 187 8.29 -13.44 -2.38
N SER A 188 8.29 -14.61 -3.04
CA SER A 188 9.31 -14.97 -4.03
C SER A 188 9.29 -14.04 -5.25
N GLN A 189 8.12 -13.64 -5.73
CA GLN A 189 7.98 -12.68 -6.83
C GLN A 189 8.46 -11.28 -6.42
N GLN A 190 8.10 -10.81 -5.22
CA GLN A 190 8.58 -9.53 -4.68
C GLN A 190 10.11 -9.49 -4.58
N GLU A 191 10.74 -10.59 -4.13
CA GLU A 191 12.20 -10.67 -4.03
C GLU A 191 12.88 -10.69 -5.42
N ARG A 192 12.29 -11.36 -6.41
CA ARG A 192 12.78 -11.30 -7.80
C ARG A 192 12.66 -9.90 -8.38
N LEU A 193 11.51 -9.24 -8.16
CA LEU A 193 11.28 -7.87 -8.59
C LEU A 193 12.32 -6.91 -8.02
N LYS A 194 12.62 -7.01 -6.71
CA LYS A 194 13.67 -6.23 -6.05
C LYS A 194 15.03 -6.43 -6.72
N LYS A 195 15.40 -7.66 -7.08
CA LYS A 195 16.65 -7.96 -7.80
C LYS A 195 16.67 -7.38 -9.21
N ASP A 196 15.57 -7.43 -9.94
CA ASP A 196 15.48 -6.85 -11.28
C ASP A 196 15.52 -5.32 -11.25
N ILE A 197 14.91 -4.69 -10.24
CA ILE A 197 15.02 -3.25 -9.98
C ILE A 197 16.48 -2.87 -9.71
N GLN A 198 17.20 -3.62 -8.87
CA GLN A 198 18.62 -3.38 -8.60
C GLN A 198 19.48 -3.51 -9.87
N ARG A 199 19.17 -4.47 -10.74
CA ARG A 199 19.83 -4.61 -12.05
C ARG A 199 19.52 -3.44 -12.97
N LEU A 200 18.28 -2.97 -13.01
CA LEU A 200 17.89 -1.79 -13.78
C LEU A 200 18.59 -0.53 -13.27
N GLU A 201 18.66 -0.34 -11.95
CA GLU A 201 19.41 0.74 -11.33
C GLU A 201 20.89 0.69 -11.73
N ASN A 202 21.55 -0.47 -11.69
CA ASN A 202 22.94 -0.60 -12.14
C ASN A 202 23.13 -0.16 -13.60
N LYS A 203 22.22 -0.55 -14.50
CA LYS A 203 22.25 -0.15 -15.91
C LYS A 203 22.03 1.35 -16.11
N LEU A 204 21.21 1.99 -15.26
CA LEU A 204 21.08 3.44 -15.25
C LEU A 204 22.41 4.10 -14.83
N ARG A 205 23.09 3.58 -13.80
CA ARG A 205 24.39 4.09 -13.34
C ARG A 205 25.48 3.95 -14.40
N GLU A 206 25.50 2.86 -15.16
CA GLU A 206 26.42 2.66 -16.30
C GLU A 206 26.23 3.75 -17.38
N LYS A 207 25.03 4.30 -17.51
CA LYS A 207 24.73 5.45 -18.38
C LYS A 207 25.00 6.82 -17.72
N GLY A 208 25.57 6.85 -16.53
CA GLY A 208 25.81 8.09 -15.76
C GLY A 208 24.58 8.63 -15.03
N ILE A 209 23.45 7.91 -15.06
CA ILE A 209 22.22 8.31 -14.36
C ILE A 209 22.32 7.77 -12.94
N THR A 210 22.69 8.66 -12.01
CA THR A 210 22.94 8.30 -10.61
C THR A 210 22.24 9.28 -9.65
N GLY A 211 22.15 8.89 -8.38
CA GLY A 211 21.67 9.76 -7.31
C GLY A 211 20.14 9.97 -7.30
N PRO A 212 19.66 10.95 -6.51
CA PRO A 212 18.24 11.13 -6.21
C PRO A 212 17.35 11.31 -7.45
N ARG A 213 17.85 12.00 -8.49
CA ARG A 213 17.10 12.23 -9.73
C ARG A 213 16.79 10.93 -10.48
N GLY A 214 17.78 10.02 -10.58
CA GLY A 214 17.57 8.71 -11.20
C GLY A 214 16.59 7.84 -10.40
N HIS A 215 16.69 7.90 -9.07
CA HIS A 215 15.79 7.19 -8.15
C HIS A 215 14.34 7.68 -8.28
N LYS A 216 14.12 9.00 -8.28
CA LYS A 216 12.79 9.59 -8.51
C LYS A 216 12.21 9.12 -9.83
N PHE A 217 12.98 9.22 -10.92
CA PHE A 217 12.50 8.83 -12.24
C PHE A 217 12.17 7.34 -12.34
N LEU A 218 12.95 6.47 -11.68
CA LEU A 218 12.64 5.04 -11.62
C LEU A 218 11.27 4.79 -10.97
N ILE A 219 10.95 5.51 -9.89
CA ILE A 219 9.63 5.41 -9.24
C ILE A 219 8.52 5.88 -10.19
N TYR A 220 8.72 6.96 -10.96
CA TYR A 220 7.76 7.37 -12.00
C TYR A 220 7.58 6.34 -13.11
N LEU A 221 8.62 5.60 -13.51
CA LEU A 221 8.50 4.52 -14.49
C LEU A 221 7.61 3.39 -13.96
N PHE A 222 7.75 3.01 -12.69
CA PHE A 222 6.88 2.01 -12.08
C PHE A 222 5.47 2.53 -11.82
N PHE A 223 5.32 3.81 -11.47
CA PHE A 223 4.00 4.45 -11.44
C PHE A 223 3.32 4.42 -12.81
N MET A 224 4.06 4.69 -13.90
CA MET A 224 3.55 4.53 -15.27
C MET A 224 3.09 3.10 -15.54
N ALA A 225 3.89 2.09 -15.19
CA ALA A 225 3.49 0.70 -15.39
C ALA A 225 2.18 0.36 -14.64
N LEU A 226 2.08 0.75 -13.37
CA LEU A 226 0.88 0.56 -12.55
C LEU A 226 -0.33 1.32 -13.09
N TYR A 227 -0.11 2.53 -13.60
CA TYR A 227 -1.15 3.34 -14.24
C TYR A 227 -1.67 2.68 -15.52
N GLU A 228 -0.75 2.20 -16.37
CA GLU A 228 -1.08 1.56 -17.64
C GLU A 228 -1.72 0.17 -17.47
N ASP A 229 -1.39 -0.56 -16.40
CA ASP A 229 -2.04 -1.84 -16.08
C ASP A 229 -3.55 -1.68 -15.85
N LYS A 230 -3.99 -0.53 -15.30
CA LYS A 230 -5.43 -0.22 -15.16
C LYS A 230 -6.15 -0.07 -16.50
N ARG A 231 -5.42 0.16 -17.61
CA ARG A 231 -5.98 0.23 -18.98
C ARG A 231 -6.19 -1.14 -19.59
N GLY A 232 -5.76 -2.22 -18.94
CA GLY A 232 -5.95 -3.58 -19.41
C GLY A 232 -5.28 -3.83 -20.77
N LYS A 233 -6.07 -4.20 -21.78
CA LYS A 233 -5.56 -4.58 -23.12
C LYS A 233 -4.87 -3.44 -23.86
N ASP A 234 -5.20 -2.19 -23.54
CA ASP A 234 -4.66 -0.98 -24.18
C ASP A 234 -3.44 -0.41 -23.43
N THR A 235 -2.78 -1.23 -22.61
CA THR A 235 -1.60 -0.86 -21.84
C THR A 235 -0.41 -0.53 -22.76
N ARG A 236 0.19 0.65 -22.53
CA ARG A 236 1.42 1.10 -23.19
C ARG A 236 2.68 0.62 -22.46
N ALA A 237 2.55 -0.10 -21.34
CA ALA A 237 3.66 -0.70 -20.59
C ALA A 237 4.11 -2.08 -21.15
N THR A 238 3.73 -2.40 -22.39
CA THR A 238 4.20 -3.58 -23.13
C THR A 238 5.00 -3.16 -24.35
N LYS A 239 5.79 -4.07 -24.93
CA LYS A 239 6.59 -3.77 -26.12
C LYS A 239 5.69 -3.34 -27.27
N ALA A 240 4.60 -4.07 -27.50
CA ALA A 240 3.65 -3.76 -28.57
C ALA A 240 2.92 -2.43 -28.31
N GLY A 241 2.42 -2.20 -27.09
CA GLY A 241 1.71 -0.98 -26.73
C GLY A 241 2.60 0.26 -26.79
N PHE A 242 3.83 0.17 -26.29
CA PHE A 242 4.80 1.27 -26.33
C PHE A 242 5.16 1.67 -27.77
N LEU A 243 5.43 0.69 -28.63
CA LEU A 243 5.74 0.93 -30.04
C LEU A 243 4.54 1.50 -30.80
N SER A 244 3.34 0.96 -30.57
CA SER A 244 2.11 1.48 -31.17
C SER A 244 1.84 2.93 -30.77
N TYR A 245 2.01 3.27 -29.49
CA TYR A 245 1.89 4.63 -29.00
C TYR A 245 2.92 5.56 -29.66
N ARG A 246 4.19 5.15 -29.72
CA ARG A 246 5.26 5.90 -30.39
C ARG A 246 4.91 6.17 -31.86
N GLU A 247 4.42 5.17 -32.57
CA GLU A 247 4.05 5.28 -33.98
C GLU A 247 2.82 6.18 -34.19
N GLY A 248 1.90 6.20 -33.23
CA GLY A 248 0.73 7.08 -33.22
C GLY A 248 1.03 8.56 -32.96
N LEU A 249 2.21 8.90 -32.42
CA LEU A 249 2.59 10.29 -32.17
C LEU A 249 2.66 11.10 -33.48
N SER A 250 2.27 12.37 -33.40
CA SER A 250 2.37 13.30 -34.53
C SER A 250 3.83 13.50 -34.94
N ASN A 251 4.08 13.83 -36.22
CA ASN A 251 5.44 14.12 -36.69
C ASN A 251 6.07 15.31 -35.95
N ALA A 252 5.26 16.28 -35.53
CA ALA A 252 5.73 17.40 -34.72
C ALA A 252 6.21 16.94 -33.33
N ALA A 253 5.45 16.04 -32.67
CA ALA A 253 5.84 15.47 -31.38
C ALA A 253 7.12 14.61 -31.49
N LYS A 254 7.18 13.72 -32.50
CA LYS A 254 8.35 12.85 -32.75
C LYS A 254 9.64 13.62 -33.05
N ASN A 255 9.52 14.75 -33.75
CA ASN A 255 10.65 15.59 -34.14
C ASN A 255 10.92 16.72 -33.14
N SER A 256 10.11 16.86 -32.09
CA SER A 256 10.38 17.84 -31.04
C SER A 256 11.71 17.52 -30.37
N GLN A 257 12.50 18.56 -30.10
CA GLN A 257 13.79 18.38 -29.45
C GLN A 257 13.65 17.75 -28.04
N GLU A 258 12.49 17.95 -27.42
CA GLU A 258 12.18 17.44 -26.08
C GLU A 258 11.89 15.93 -26.05
N PHE A 259 11.19 15.39 -27.06
CA PHE A 259 10.71 14.00 -27.06
C PHE A 259 11.33 13.11 -28.15
N ARG A 260 12.24 13.63 -28.97
CA ARG A 260 12.97 12.82 -29.96
C ARG A 260 13.75 11.70 -29.27
N ASP A 261 13.43 10.44 -29.60
CA ASP A 261 13.96 9.22 -28.96
C ASP A 261 13.66 9.12 -27.45
N ARG A 262 12.60 9.82 -26.99
CA ARG A 262 12.22 9.95 -25.59
C ARG A 262 10.70 9.82 -25.42
N THR A 263 10.14 8.79 -26.03
CA THR A 263 8.70 8.49 -26.04
C THR A 263 8.16 8.30 -24.61
N VAL A 264 8.94 7.68 -23.73
CA VAL A 264 8.54 7.49 -22.33
C VAL A 264 8.31 8.82 -21.60
N HIS A 265 9.09 9.86 -21.94
CA HIS A 265 8.91 11.19 -21.36
C HIS A 265 7.65 11.84 -21.88
N HIS A 266 7.31 11.67 -23.16
CA HIS A 266 6.03 12.15 -23.70
C HIS A 266 4.86 11.45 -23.02
N LEU A 267 4.92 10.12 -22.88
CA LEU A 267 3.89 9.35 -22.18
C LEU A 267 3.71 9.81 -20.73
N LEU A 268 4.80 10.02 -19.99
CA LEU A 268 4.70 10.51 -18.62
C LEU A 268 4.21 11.96 -18.57
N SER A 269 4.86 12.89 -19.25
CA SER A 269 4.64 14.34 -19.05
C SER A 269 3.43 14.90 -19.78
N GLN A 270 3.00 14.29 -20.89
CA GLN A 270 1.89 14.81 -21.70
C GLN A 270 0.59 14.02 -21.53
N GLU A 271 0.65 12.78 -21.04
CA GLU A 271 -0.54 11.94 -20.89
C GLU A 271 -0.82 11.64 -19.42
N ILE A 272 0.12 10.96 -18.74
CA ILE A 272 -0.15 10.39 -17.41
C ILE A 272 -0.17 11.47 -16.33
N LEU A 273 0.83 12.35 -16.32
CA LEU A 273 0.93 13.42 -15.32
C LEU A 273 -0.05 14.57 -15.57
N GLU A 274 -0.64 14.62 -16.75
CA GLU A 274 -1.69 15.59 -17.13
C GLU A 274 -3.11 15.04 -16.94
N ASP A 275 -3.26 13.75 -16.60
CA ASP A 275 -4.54 13.21 -16.15
C ASP A 275 -5.10 14.02 -14.98
N VAL A 276 -6.40 14.32 -15.01
CA VAL A 276 -7.05 15.24 -14.08
C VAL A 276 -6.88 14.79 -12.63
N ASP A 277 -6.98 13.49 -12.37
CA ASP A 277 -6.90 12.95 -11.03
C ASP A 277 -5.44 12.90 -10.55
N VAL A 278 -4.51 12.49 -11.42
CA VAL A 278 -3.06 12.49 -11.13
C VAL A 278 -2.55 13.90 -10.83
N LYS A 279 -2.94 14.87 -11.67
CA LYS A 279 -2.56 16.27 -11.53
C LYS A 279 -3.16 16.90 -10.29
N SER A 280 -4.45 16.67 -10.02
CA SER A 280 -5.12 17.22 -8.84
C SER A 280 -4.61 16.65 -7.52
N ALA A 281 -4.13 15.40 -7.50
CA ALA A 281 -3.41 14.82 -6.37
C ALA A 281 -2.04 15.47 -6.13
N GLY A 282 -1.49 16.15 -7.14
CA GLY A 282 -0.15 16.74 -7.08
C GLY A 282 0.95 15.68 -7.14
N ILE A 283 0.74 14.61 -7.93
CA ILE A 283 1.76 13.57 -8.16
C ILE A 283 2.90 14.12 -9.02
N ALA A 284 2.62 15.03 -9.95
CA ALA A 284 3.61 15.61 -10.85
C ALA A 284 4.60 16.59 -10.18
N THR A 285 4.38 17.00 -8.93
CA THR A 285 5.13 18.12 -8.30
C THR A 285 6.62 17.85 -8.07
N GLN A 286 7.03 16.58 -8.13
CA GLN A 286 8.42 16.16 -7.92
C GLN A 286 8.99 15.44 -9.14
N TYR A 287 8.35 15.59 -10.32
CA TYR A 287 8.79 14.95 -11.54
C TYR A 287 10.01 15.66 -12.13
N GLU A 288 11.10 14.91 -12.30
CA GLU A 288 12.34 15.41 -12.88
C GLU A 288 12.77 14.48 -14.03
N PRO A 289 12.60 14.87 -15.31
CA PRO A 289 12.91 14.01 -16.43
C PRO A 289 14.42 13.75 -16.51
N ILE A 290 14.84 12.53 -16.87
CA ILE A 290 16.25 12.14 -17.13
C ILE A 290 16.47 11.84 -18.61
N ASP A 291 17.71 11.85 -19.09
CA ASP A 291 17.99 11.41 -20.47
C ASP A 291 17.90 9.87 -20.56
N LEU A 292 16.77 9.36 -21.06
CA LEU A 292 16.50 7.92 -21.18
C LEU A 292 15.97 7.60 -22.58
N PRO A 293 16.83 7.06 -23.47
CA PRO A 293 16.46 6.71 -24.84
C PRO A 293 15.42 5.58 -24.92
N ASP A 294 14.61 5.57 -25.99
CA ASP A 294 13.59 4.54 -26.22
C ASP A 294 14.19 3.13 -26.29
N ASP A 295 15.39 2.97 -26.87
CA ASP A 295 16.08 1.67 -26.94
C ASP A 295 16.38 1.11 -25.55
N PHE A 296 16.73 1.96 -24.58
CA PHE A 296 16.95 1.54 -23.20
C PHE A 296 15.64 1.11 -22.55
N VAL A 297 14.57 1.88 -22.76
CA VAL A 297 13.23 1.56 -22.23
C VAL A 297 12.77 0.19 -22.75
N LEU A 298 12.85 -0.02 -24.06
CA LEU A 298 12.45 -1.26 -24.71
C LEU A 298 13.28 -2.48 -24.28
N LYS A 299 14.58 -2.32 -24.02
CA LYS A 299 15.48 -3.43 -23.66
C LYS A 299 15.57 -3.71 -22.16
N GLN A 300 15.37 -2.70 -21.32
CA GLN A 300 15.67 -2.79 -19.88
C GLN A 300 14.46 -2.58 -18.98
N VAL A 301 13.48 -1.77 -19.41
CA VAL A 301 12.34 -1.38 -18.58
C VAL A 301 11.11 -2.22 -18.92
N ILE A 302 10.70 -2.23 -20.20
CA ILE A 302 9.53 -2.99 -20.68
C ILE A 302 9.59 -4.48 -20.31
N PRO A 303 10.73 -5.19 -20.41
CA PRO A 303 10.77 -6.61 -20.04
C PRO A 303 10.43 -6.87 -18.57
N ILE A 304 10.76 -5.94 -17.67
CA ILE A 304 10.35 -6.02 -16.26
C ILE A 304 8.83 -5.89 -16.18
N PHE A 305 8.25 -4.89 -16.83
CA PHE A 305 6.80 -4.67 -16.82
C PHE A 305 6.01 -5.82 -17.44
N GLU A 306 6.54 -6.51 -18.45
CA GLU A 306 5.90 -7.68 -19.04
C GLU A 306 6.05 -8.95 -18.19
N THR A 307 7.04 -8.99 -17.29
CA THR A 307 7.31 -10.15 -16.41
C THR A 307 6.40 -10.15 -15.18
N TYR A 308 6.11 -8.97 -14.63
CA TYR A 308 5.33 -8.83 -13.40
C TYR A 308 3.94 -8.27 -13.73
N SER A 309 2.90 -8.93 -13.23
CA SER A 309 1.53 -8.37 -13.27
C SER A 309 1.36 -7.46 -12.07
N PHE A 310 1.05 -6.18 -12.29
CA PHE A 310 0.77 -5.25 -11.21
C PHE A 310 -0.73 -4.95 -11.03
N ALA A 311 -1.57 -5.53 -11.88
CA ALA A 311 -3.02 -5.33 -11.90
C ALA A 311 -3.75 -5.76 -10.62
N ASP A 312 -3.24 -6.75 -9.88
CA ASP A 312 -3.97 -7.37 -8.76
C ASP A 312 -3.67 -6.80 -7.36
N ALA A 313 -2.99 -5.64 -7.27
CA ALA A 313 -2.61 -4.97 -6.00
C ALA A 313 -1.82 -5.81 -4.97
N ALA A 314 -1.57 -7.10 -5.23
CA ALA A 314 -0.85 -7.98 -4.31
C ALA A 314 0.65 -7.64 -4.21
N ILE A 315 1.23 -7.07 -5.27
CA ILE A 315 2.62 -6.61 -5.29
C ILE A 315 2.64 -5.10 -5.10
N ASP A 316 3.12 -4.63 -3.95
CA ASP A 316 3.47 -3.23 -3.71
C ASP A 316 4.73 -2.88 -4.52
N ALA A 317 4.56 -2.62 -5.82
CA ALA A 317 5.68 -2.39 -6.74
C ALA A 317 6.42 -1.09 -6.44
N ILE A 318 5.69 0.00 -6.11
CA ILE A 318 6.31 1.27 -5.73
C ILE A 318 7.07 1.11 -4.41
N GLY A 319 6.50 0.43 -3.42
CA GLY A 319 7.21 0.12 -2.18
C GLY A 319 8.43 -0.78 -2.42
N ALA A 320 8.33 -1.78 -3.30
CA ALA A 320 9.46 -2.63 -3.66
C ALA A 320 10.60 -1.84 -4.33
N VAL A 321 10.27 -0.89 -5.22
CA VAL A 321 11.26 0.03 -5.83
C VAL A 321 11.87 0.91 -4.77
N PHE A 322 11.05 1.58 -3.96
CA PHE A 322 11.54 2.47 -2.92
C PHE A 322 12.45 1.73 -1.93
N GLU A 323 12.05 0.56 -1.43
CA GLU A 323 12.86 -0.26 -0.54
C GLU A 323 14.16 -0.75 -1.20
N ALA A 324 14.12 -1.11 -2.49
CA ALA A 324 15.31 -1.54 -3.22
C ALA A 324 16.33 -0.39 -3.34
N LEU A 325 15.86 0.83 -3.56
CA LEU A 325 16.68 2.03 -3.64
C LEU A 325 17.17 2.49 -2.24
N ALA A 326 16.30 2.45 -1.23
CA ALA A 326 16.59 2.85 0.14
C ALA A 326 17.66 1.95 0.79
N ARG A 327 17.55 0.62 0.68
CA ARG A 327 18.56 -0.34 1.20
C ARG A 327 19.97 -0.10 0.66
N ARG A 328 20.08 0.49 -0.53
CA ARG A 328 21.37 0.82 -1.12
C ARG A 328 21.90 2.17 -0.63
N ALA A 329 21.02 3.14 -0.43
CA ALA A 329 21.36 4.42 0.21
C ALA A 329 21.72 4.27 1.71
N GLU A 330 21.17 3.26 2.40
CA GLU A 330 21.57 2.85 3.75
C GLU A 330 23.01 2.36 3.82
N LYS A 331 23.47 1.57 2.84
CA LYS A 331 24.89 1.17 2.74
C LYS A 331 25.84 2.37 2.56
N ASP A 332 25.33 3.46 2.00
CA ASP A 332 26.02 4.75 1.87
C ASP A 332 25.82 5.67 3.11
N ASN A 333 25.29 5.12 4.22
CA ASN A 333 25.16 5.74 5.55
C ASN A 333 24.22 6.97 5.64
N ARG A 334 23.21 7.08 4.76
CA ARG A 334 22.43 8.33 4.61
C ARG A 334 20.93 8.29 4.94
N ILE A 335 20.31 7.15 5.20
CA ILE A 335 18.85 7.11 5.41
C ILE A 335 18.50 6.15 6.56
N GLY A 336 18.03 6.70 7.68
CA GLY A 336 17.54 5.94 8.85
C GLY A 336 16.01 5.84 8.89
N GLN A 337 15.35 5.82 7.73
CA GLN A 337 13.89 5.69 7.66
C GLN A 337 13.52 4.22 7.68
N PHE A 338 13.14 3.74 8.87
CA PHE A 338 12.64 2.38 9.06
C PHE A 338 11.25 2.25 8.44
N PHE A 339 11.13 1.32 7.49
CA PHE A 339 9.85 0.97 6.89
C PHE A 339 9.07 0.03 7.82
N THR A 340 7.76 0.25 8.01
CA THR A 340 6.90 -0.67 8.77
C THR A 340 6.63 -1.93 7.96
N PRO A 341 7.06 -3.13 8.39
CA PRO A 341 6.81 -4.37 7.64
C PRO A 341 5.31 -4.58 7.38
N ASP A 342 4.97 -5.11 6.20
CA ASP A 342 3.57 -5.27 5.75
C ASP A 342 2.72 -6.10 6.75
N ALA A 343 3.30 -7.19 7.27
CA ALA A 343 2.66 -8.02 8.27
C ALA A 343 2.31 -7.25 9.56
N VAL A 344 3.13 -6.29 9.97
CA VAL A 344 2.86 -5.43 11.14
C VAL A 344 1.73 -4.46 10.84
N VAL A 345 1.73 -3.86 9.63
CA VAL A 345 0.65 -2.97 9.18
C VAL A 345 -0.69 -3.70 9.16
N GLU A 346 -0.74 -4.88 8.55
CA GLU A 346 -1.97 -5.69 8.46
C GLU A 346 -2.46 -6.13 9.84
N ALA A 347 -1.56 -6.63 10.70
CA ALA A 347 -1.91 -7.00 12.07
C ALA A 347 -2.48 -5.82 12.85
N THR A 348 -1.86 -4.64 12.75
CA THR A 348 -2.32 -3.42 13.42
C THR A 348 -3.70 -3.00 12.92
N CYS A 349 -3.92 -2.94 11.61
CA CYS A 349 -5.23 -2.57 11.03
C CYS A 349 -6.34 -3.55 11.44
N ARG A 350 -6.02 -4.85 11.50
CA ARG A 350 -6.95 -5.89 11.94
C ARG A 350 -7.33 -5.72 13.42
N LEU A 351 -6.35 -5.44 14.29
CA LEU A 351 -6.56 -5.22 15.72
C LEU A 351 -7.27 -3.89 16.02
N ALA A 352 -7.07 -2.86 15.20
CA ALA A 352 -7.66 -1.53 15.39
C ALA A 352 -9.21 -1.52 15.30
N GLY A 353 -9.81 -2.57 14.75
CA GLY A 353 -11.27 -2.70 14.66
C GLY A 353 -11.90 -1.55 13.86
N LEU A 354 -11.33 -1.21 12.70
CA LEU A 354 -11.78 -0.10 11.86
C LEU A 354 -13.26 -0.24 11.44
N ARG A 355 -14.00 0.86 11.51
CA ARG A 355 -15.39 0.99 11.07
C ARG A 355 -15.46 1.78 9.76
N PRO A 356 -16.43 1.51 8.87
CA PRO A 356 -16.62 2.27 7.63
C PRO A 356 -16.87 3.78 7.81
N THR A 357 -17.18 4.22 9.03
CA THR A 357 -17.46 5.62 9.39
C THR A 357 -16.31 6.31 10.09
N ASP A 358 -15.23 5.59 10.42
CA ASP A 358 -14.09 6.18 11.12
C ASP A 358 -13.33 7.13 10.19
N LEU A 359 -13.01 8.32 10.71
CA LEU A 359 -11.97 9.15 10.12
C LEU A 359 -10.60 8.71 10.63
N VAL A 360 -9.79 8.17 9.72
CA VAL A 360 -8.46 7.63 10.00
C VAL A 360 -7.40 8.61 9.50
N ALA A 361 -6.36 8.84 10.31
CA ALA A 361 -5.18 9.55 9.85
C ALA A 361 -3.87 8.82 10.13
N ASP A 362 -2.88 9.09 9.31
CA ASP A 362 -1.47 8.75 9.55
C ASP A 362 -0.62 10.03 9.46
N PRO A 363 -0.21 10.63 10.60
CA PRO A 363 0.54 11.88 10.62
C PRO A 363 2.00 11.74 10.17
N ALA A 364 2.51 10.51 10.01
CA ALA A 364 3.85 10.20 9.52
C ALA A 364 3.74 9.06 8.49
N CYS A 365 3.03 9.33 7.40
CA CYS A 365 2.48 8.27 6.56
C CYS A 365 3.49 7.46 5.77
N GLY A 366 4.72 7.97 5.58
CA GLY A 366 5.71 7.31 4.76
C GLY A 366 5.14 7.06 3.36
N THR A 367 5.16 5.81 2.91
CA THR A 367 4.59 5.40 1.61
C THR A 367 3.08 5.14 1.63
N GLY A 368 2.40 5.33 2.77
CA GLY A 368 0.94 5.24 2.89
C GLY A 368 0.36 3.87 3.22
N ARG A 369 1.16 2.85 3.58
CA ARG A 369 0.67 1.47 3.80
C ARG A 369 -0.45 1.39 4.85
N PHE A 370 -0.35 2.08 5.99
CA PHE A 370 -1.43 2.09 6.98
C PHE A 370 -2.75 2.58 6.39
N LEU A 371 -2.71 3.62 5.55
CA LEU A 371 -3.92 4.17 4.91
C LEU A 371 -4.50 3.22 3.86
N ILE A 372 -3.65 2.52 3.10
CA ILE A 372 -4.09 1.51 2.13
C ILE A 372 -4.80 0.34 2.83
N HIS A 373 -4.19 -0.21 3.88
CA HIS A 373 -4.81 -1.28 4.66
C HIS A 373 -6.07 -0.79 5.37
N ALA A 374 -6.05 0.40 5.95
CA ALA A 374 -7.24 0.98 6.56
C ALA A 374 -8.39 1.11 5.56
N MET A 375 -8.11 1.62 4.35
CA MET A 375 -9.07 1.68 3.25
C MET A 375 -9.64 0.29 2.91
N SER A 376 -8.77 -0.71 2.75
CA SER A 376 -9.18 -2.08 2.44
C SER A 376 -10.13 -2.65 3.51
N HIS A 377 -9.73 -2.56 4.78
CA HIS A 377 -10.55 -3.03 5.92
C HIS A 377 -11.89 -2.29 6.04
N MET A 378 -11.89 -0.97 5.85
CA MET A 378 -13.10 -0.15 5.92
C MET A 378 -14.06 -0.43 4.76
N THR A 379 -13.54 -0.56 3.53
CA THR A 379 -14.35 -0.84 2.34
C THR A 379 -14.88 -2.27 2.30
N ALA A 380 -14.13 -3.24 2.83
CA ALA A 380 -14.60 -4.62 3.02
C ALA A 380 -15.80 -4.67 3.98
N LYS A 381 -15.80 -3.86 5.03
CA LYS A 381 -16.88 -3.73 6.00
C LYS A 381 -17.99 -2.77 5.58
N ALA A 382 -17.85 -2.07 4.44
CA ALA A 382 -18.84 -1.13 3.98
C ALA A 382 -20.14 -1.86 3.63
N THR A 383 -21.19 -1.51 4.37
CA THR A 383 -22.57 -1.99 4.17
C THR A 383 -23.43 -0.86 3.61
N ALA A 384 -24.61 -1.20 3.09
CA ALA A 384 -25.61 -0.18 2.80
C ALA A 384 -26.04 0.48 4.13
N VAL A 385 -25.72 1.77 4.28
CA VAL A 385 -26.17 2.58 5.42
C VAL A 385 -27.51 3.20 5.03
N THR A 386 -28.42 3.42 5.97
CA THR A 386 -29.75 4.00 5.72
C THR A 386 -29.64 5.26 4.84
N GLY A 387 -30.13 5.19 3.59
CA GLY A 387 -30.06 6.28 2.61
C GLY A 387 -28.84 6.32 1.68
N LYS A 388 -27.89 5.36 1.76
CA LYS A 388 -26.75 5.23 0.82
C LYS A 388 -26.54 3.78 0.36
N THR A 389 -26.17 3.60 -0.91
CA THR A 389 -25.72 2.29 -1.40
C THR A 389 -24.33 1.95 -0.86
N ARG A 390 -23.95 0.67 -0.93
CA ARG A 390 -22.61 0.21 -0.55
C ARG A 390 -21.52 0.95 -1.35
N GLU A 391 -21.75 1.19 -2.63
CA GLU A 391 -20.84 1.87 -3.54
C GLU A 391 -20.65 3.33 -3.12
N GLN A 392 -21.73 4.00 -2.72
CA GLN A 392 -21.67 5.36 -2.20
C GLN A 392 -20.92 5.44 -0.87
N ALA A 393 -21.07 4.43 0.00
CA ALA A 393 -20.29 4.34 1.24
C ALA A 393 -18.79 4.13 0.95
N ILE A 394 -18.45 3.21 0.05
CA ILE A 394 -17.06 2.98 -0.40
C ILE A 394 -16.46 4.25 -1.00
N HIS A 395 -17.21 4.94 -1.87
CA HIS A 395 -16.77 6.20 -2.46
C HIS A 395 -16.52 7.26 -1.37
N HIS A 396 -17.40 7.36 -0.37
CA HIS A 396 -17.21 8.32 0.73
C HIS A 396 -15.95 8.02 1.57
N ILE A 397 -15.69 6.75 1.89
CA ILE A 397 -14.48 6.32 2.61
C ILE A 397 -13.23 6.81 1.86
N LYS A 398 -13.17 6.44 0.58
CA LYS A 398 -12.10 6.76 -0.35
C LYS A 398 -11.84 8.27 -0.47
N GLN A 399 -12.91 9.06 -0.58
CA GLN A 399 -12.82 10.50 -0.80
C GLN A 399 -12.50 11.32 0.46
N HIS A 400 -12.91 10.89 1.65
CA HIS A 400 -12.99 11.78 2.81
C HIS A 400 -12.46 11.24 4.13
N LEU A 401 -12.34 9.91 4.30
CA LEU A 401 -12.12 9.31 5.60
C LEU A 401 -10.67 8.88 5.87
N LEU A 402 -9.78 9.12 4.90
CA LEU A 402 -8.37 8.76 4.98
C LEU A 402 -7.53 10.02 4.80
N LEU A 403 -6.69 10.33 5.79
CA LEU A 403 -5.83 11.52 5.80
C LEU A 403 -4.38 11.10 6.07
N GLY A 404 -3.42 11.67 5.35
CA GLY A 404 -2.01 11.41 5.62
C GLY A 404 -1.14 12.67 5.55
N SER A 405 -0.06 12.69 6.32
CA SER A 405 0.98 13.69 6.15
C SER A 405 2.36 13.07 6.24
N ASP A 406 3.30 13.64 5.49
CA ASP A 406 4.72 13.40 5.66
C ASP A 406 5.48 14.73 5.54
N ILE A 407 6.55 14.87 6.32
CA ILE A 407 7.40 16.07 6.30
C ILE A 407 8.31 16.10 5.08
N ASP A 408 8.60 14.94 4.47
CA ASP A 408 9.37 14.88 3.24
C ASP A 408 8.42 15.02 2.03
N PRO A 409 8.60 16.04 1.17
CA PRO A 409 7.71 16.28 0.03
C PRO A 409 7.77 15.17 -1.01
N TRP A 410 8.90 14.48 -1.14
CA TRP A 410 9.05 13.35 -2.06
C TRP A 410 8.34 12.11 -1.52
N ILE A 411 8.49 11.81 -0.22
CA ILE A 411 7.77 10.70 0.43
C ILE A 411 6.26 10.91 0.37
N ALA A 412 5.78 12.14 0.58
CA ALA A 412 4.38 12.48 0.40
C ALA A 412 3.89 12.22 -1.04
N VAL A 413 4.71 12.46 -2.07
CA VAL A 413 4.37 12.12 -3.47
C VAL A 413 4.30 10.60 -3.68
N ILE A 414 5.20 9.83 -3.09
CA ILE A 414 5.15 8.36 -3.14
C ILE A 414 3.86 7.84 -2.49
N ALA A 415 3.48 8.35 -1.33
CA ALA A 415 2.21 8.00 -0.70
C ALA A 415 1.00 8.33 -1.59
N LYS A 416 1.00 9.50 -2.26
CA LYS A 416 -0.05 9.86 -3.22
C LYS A 416 -0.13 8.88 -4.39
N MET A 417 1.02 8.53 -4.98
CA MET A 417 1.08 7.52 -6.05
C MET A 417 0.51 6.19 -5.57
N ASN A 418 0.92 5.73 -4.40
CA ASN A 418 0.46 4.46 -3.82
C ASN A 418 -1.05 4.47 -3.57
N MET A 419 -1.58 5.50 -2.93
CA MET A 419 -3.01 5.67 -2.67
C MET A 419 -3.81 5.72 -3.98
N TYR A 420 -3.33 6.47 -4.98
CA TYR A 420 -3.95 6.58 -6.29
C TYR A 420 -4.02 5.22 -7.01
N ILE A 421 -2.93 4.45 -6.99
CA ILE A 421 -2.91 3.12 -7.59
C ILE A 421 -3.90 2.19 -6.90
N HIS A 422 -4.03 2.24 -5.57
CA HIS A 422 -5.04 1.48 -4.82
C HIS A 422 -6.47 2.06 -4.95
N GLY A 423 -6.64 3.13 -5.73
CA GLY A 423 -7.95 3.65 -6.13
C GLY A 423 -8.68 4.38 -5.01
N ASP A 424 -7.95 5.15 -4.21
CA ASP A 424 -8.51 6.01 -3.17
C ASP A 424 -9.26 7.23 -3.75
N GLY A 425 -8.90 7.66 -4.96
CA GLY A 425 -9.63 8.66 -5.75
C GLY A 425 -9.53 10.11 -5.26
N LYS A 426 -8.72 10.42 -4.24
CA LYS A 426 -8.57 11.81 -3.74
C LYS A 426 -7.19 12.16 -3.18
N SER A 427 -6.42 11.14 -2.82
CA SER A 427 -5.12 11.13 -2.14
C SER A 427 -5.12 11.73 -0.74
N ASN A 428 -5.68 12.91 -0.48
CA ASN A 428 -5.70 13.51 0.87
C ASN A 428 -4.37 13.38 1.67
N ILE A 429 -3.23 13.31 0.97
CA ILE A 429 -1.88 13.27 1.55
C ILE A 429 -1.27 14.65 1.41
N ARG A 430 -0.63 15.13 2.48
CA ARG A 430 -0.03 16.46 2.54
C ARG A 430 1.45 16.40 2.86
N HIS A 431 2.22 17.21 2.15
CA HIS A 431 3.53 17.63 2.63
C HIS A 431 3.30 18.60 3.79
N ALA A 432 3.36 18.09 5.01
CA ALA A 432 3.04 18.82 6.23
C ALA A 432 3.71 18.17 7.43
N ASN A 433 3.99 18.97 8.45
CA ASN A 433 4.52 18.47 9.71
C ASN A 433 3.43 17.75 10.51
N GLY A 434 3.58 16.44 10.71
CA GLY A 434 2.60 15.62 11.45
C GLY A 434 2.35 16.07 12.90
N LEU A 435 3.29 16.80 13.51
CA LEU A 435 3.15 17.33 14.86
C LEU A 435 2.21 18.54 14.96
N THR A 436 1.87 19.16 13.82
CA THR A 436 1.11 20.42 13.79
C THR A 436 -0.33 20.24 13.32
N LEU A 437 -0.78 19.00 13.07
CA LEU A 437 -2.11 18.76 12.47
C LEU A 437 -3.28 19.23 13.33
N ALA A 438 -3.14 19.26 14.66
CA ALA A 438 -4.15 19.79 15.57
C ALA A 438 -4.26 21.33 15.52
N THR A 439 -3.21 22.03 15.10
CA THR A 439 -3.10 23.50 15.17
C THR A 439 -3.09 24.17 13.80
N VAL A 440 -2.60 23.48 12.76
CA VAL A 440 -2.50 23.97 11.39
C VAL A 440 -3.51 23.25 10.50
N ALA A 441 -4.24 24.01 9.69
CA ALA A 441 -5.26 23.51 8.77
C ALA A 441 -4.64 22.89 7.49
N SER A 442 -3.81 21.86 7.65
CA SER A 442 -2.99 21.27 6.59
C SER A 442 -3.77 20.59 5.46
N PHE A 443 -5.05 20.26 5.68
CA PHE A 443 -5.89 19.51 4.73
C PHE A 443 -6.92 20.38 3.98
N ALA A 444 -6.81 21.70 4.04
CA ALA A 444 -7.69 22.60 3.29
C ALA A 444 -7.45 22.52 1.75
N PRO A 445 -8.47 22.82 0.91
CA PRO A 445 -9.89 23.04 1.25
C PRO A 445 -10.71 21.76 1.52
N GLN A 446 -10.13 20.57 1.29
CA GLN A 446 -10.80 19.27 1.37
C GLN A 446 -11.40 19.01 2.76
N ARG A 447 -10.75 19.55 3.79
CA ARG A 447 -11.28 19.63 5.16
C ARG A 447 -11.10 21.04 5.69
N LYS A 448 -12.17 21.64 6.20
CA LYS A 448 -12.12 22.95 6.86
C LYS A 448 -11.64 22.79 8.29
N GLY A 449 -10.76 23.70 8.74
CA GLY A 449 -10.22 23.72 10.10
C GLY A 449 -9.05 22.75 10.31
N THR A 450 -8.60 22.68 11.56
CA THR A 450 -7.53 21.79 11.99
C THR A 450 -8.07 20.39 12.29
N LEU A 451 -7.19 19.45 12.64
CA LEU A 451 -7.58 18.11 13.07
C LEU A 451 -7.82 17.99 14.58
N ALA A 452 -7.88 19.10 15.32
CA ALA A 452 -8.16 19.07 16.76
C ALA A 452 -9.50 18.38 17.07
N ASN A 453 -9.49 17.38 17.95
CA ASN A 453 -10.65 16.57 18.34
C ASN A 453 -11.48 16.03 17.16
N ALA A 454 -10.83 15.75 16.03
CA ALA A 454 -11.52 15.47 14.77
C ALA A 454 -11.45 13.99 14.37
N LEU A 455 -10.38 13.28 14.76
CA LEU A 455 -10.05 11.93 14.30
C LEU A 455 -10.71 10.84 15.15
N ASP A 456 -11.15 9.77 14.49
CA ASP A 456 -11.64 8.56 15.18
C ASP A 456 -10.51 7.56 15.45
N MET A 457 -9.50 7.54 14.59
CA MET A 457 -8.38 6.60 14.66
C MET A 457 -7.10 7.24 14.10
N VAL A 458 -5.97 6.90 14.71
CA VAL A 458 -4.65 7.14 14.13
C VAL A 458 -3.91 5.81 14.02
N LEU A 459 -3.38 5.53 12.83
CA LEU A 459 -2.53 4.37 12.55
C LEU A 459 -1.24 4.91 11.97
N THR A 460 -0.11 4.74 12.67
CA THR A 460 1.14 5.40 12.29
C THR A 460 2.35 4.72 12.90
N ASN A 461 3.49 4.87 12.25
CA ASN A 461 4.81 4.53 12.80
C ASN A 461 5.67 5.79 12.78
N PRO A 462 5.67 6.58 13.86
CA PRO A 462 6.34 7.86 13.88
C PRO A 462 7.86 7.69 13.92
N PRO A 463 8.64 8.70 13.48
CA PRO A 463 10.09 8.68 13.61
C PRO A 463 10.53 8.50 15.08
N LEU A 464 11.46 7.58 15.31
CA LEU A 464 12.00 7.28 16.65
C LEU A 464 13.21 8.17 17.04
N GLY A 465 13.77 8.90 16.08
CA GLY A 465 14.92 9.79 16.27
C GLY A 465 14.62 11.03 17.12
N ASP A 466 15.66 11.80 17.40
CA ASP A 466 15.53 13.08 18.08
C ASP A 466 14.99 14.15 17.11
N ILE A 467 13.94 14.85 17.54
CA ILE A 467 13.31 15.95 16.79
C ILE A 467 13.48 17.24 17.59
N ASP A 468 13.88 18.31 16.91
CA ASP A 468 13.91 19.65 17.47
C ASP A 468 12.49 20.21 17.61
N PHE A 469 11.89 20.06 18.79
CA PHE A 469 10.52 20.52 19.05
C PHE A 469 10.39 22.04 19.14
N GLN A 470 11.49 22.77 19.37
CA GLN A 470 11.45 24.24 19.36
C GLN A 470 11.31 24.77 17.94
N SER A 471 11.99 24.15 16.98
CA SER A 471 11.82 24.50 15.57
C SER A 471 10.37 24.35 15.08
N VAL A 472 9.69 23.31 15.56
CA VAL A 472 8.26 23.05 15.29
C VAL A 472 7.38 24.10 15.97
N ALA A 473 7.69 24.45 17.21
CA ALA A 473 6.96 25.48 17.94
C ALA A 473 7.07 26.86 17.28
N ASP A 474 8.26 27.21 16.77
CA ASP A 474 8.47 28.43 16.00
C ASP A 474 7.70 28.43 14.68
N GLU A 475 7.61 27.28 14.00
CA GLU A 475 6.79 27.10 12.80
C GLU A 475 5.31 27.41 13.09
N VAL A 476 4.75 26.78 14.13
CA VAL A 476 3.35 26.99 14.54
C VAL A 476 3.12 28.44 14.96
N ALA A 477 4.01 29.01 15.77
CA ALA A 477 3.89 30.39 16.22
C ALA A 477 3.86 31.38 15.05
N LYS A 478 4.69 31.19 14.02
CA LYS A 478 4.68 32.02 12.81
C LYS A 478 3.34 31.96 12.07
N VAL A 479 2.69 30.80 12.06
CA VAL A 479 1.36 30.63 11.45
C VAL A 479 0.29 31.39 12.24
N GLU A 480 0.36 31.36 13.57
CA GLU A 480 -0.65 31.97 14.44
C GLU A 480 -0.51 33.49 14.59
N VAL A 481 0.72 34.00 14.81
CA VAL A 481 0.97 35.42 15.10
C VAL A 481 1.57 36.20 13.93
N GLY A 482 1.90 35.53 12.82
CA GLY A 482 2.58 36.14 11.67
C GLY A 482 4.09 36.28 11.85
N THR A 483 4.76 36.88 10.86
CA THR A 483 6.23 36.93 10.76
C THR A 483 6.87 38.24 11.23
N ALA A 484 6.07 39.23 11.64
CA ALA A 484 6.54 40.60 11.84
C ALA A 484 7.32 40.83 13.16
N ASP A 485 7.07 40.03 14.20
CA ASP A 485 7.66 40.25 15.53
C ASP A 485 8.31 38.97 16.08
N ALA A 486 9.65 38.95 16.05
CA ALA A 486 10.45 37.83 16.54
C ALA A 486 10.31 37.59 18.06
N ALA A 487 10.02 38.62 18.86
CA ALA A 487 9.80 38.46 20.29
C ALA A 487 8.44 37.83 20.57
N MET A 488 7.41 38.23 19.80
CA MET A 488 6.08 37.63 19.88
C MET A 488 6.08 36.16 19.45
N ILE A 489 6.78 35.83 18.35
CA ILE A 489 6.95 34.45 17.87
C ILE A 489 7.60 33.58 18.96
N ARG A 490 8.74 34.03 19.52
CA ARG A 490 9.42 33.28 20.59
C ARG A 490 8.55 33.05 21.81
N ARG A 491 7.78 34.07 22.21
CA ARG A 491 6.84 33.94 23.33
C ARG A 491 5.77 32.91 23.02
N ARG A 492 5.15 32.96 21.83
CA ARG A 492 4.09 32.04 21.44
C ARG A 492 4.59 30.62 21.24
N ALA A 493 5.80 30.44 20.68
CA ALA A 493 6.46 29.14 20.55
C ALA A 493 6.71 28.49 21.93
N ALA A 494 7.15 29.29 22.92
CA ALA A 494 7.33 28.81 24.28
C ALA A 494 5.99 28.46 24.97
N GLU A 495 4.91 29.20 24.69
CA GLU A 495 3.56 28.87 25.15
C GLU A 495 3.06 27.56 24.53
N TRP A 496 3.15 27.43 23.21
CA TRP A 496 2.72 26.23 22.49
C TRP A 496 3.50 24.98 22.90
N SER A 497 4.82 25.08 23.07
CA SER A 497 5.64 23.93 23.51
C SER A 497 5.18 23.37 24.86
N ARG A 498 4.66 24.23 25.76
CA ARG A 498 4.09 23.81 27.05
C ARG A 498 2.70 23.19 26.91
N GLU A 499 1.89 23.72 25.99
CA GLU A 499 0.51 23.26 25.77
C GLU A 499 0.47 21.94 24.98
N ALA A 500 1.33 21.79 23.98
CA ALA A 500 1.21 20.75 22.96
C ALA A 500 1.99 19.47 23.26
N PHE A 501 3.05 19.53 24.06
CA PHE A 501 3.89 18.36 24.33
C PHE A 501 3.93 18.03 25.81
N ALA A 502 3.09 17.08 26.23
CA ALA A 502 3.06 16.64 27.63
C ALA A 502 4.31 15.82 28.03
N VAL A 503 5.05 15.28 27.05
CA VAL A 503 6.12 14.27 27.26
C VAL A 503 7.53 14.84 26.98
N VAL A 504 7.68 16.16 26.83
CA VAL A 504 9.03 16.76 26.71
C VAL A 504 9.78 16.73 28.04
N PRO A 505 11.13 16.72 28.05
CA PRO A 505 11.89 16.90 29.28
C PRO A 505 11.51 18.22 29.93
N HIS A 506 11.23 18.22 31.23
CA HIS A 506 10.89 19.43 31.97
C HIS A 506 12.01 19.77 32.96
N ALA A 507 12.35 21.05 33.05
CA ALA A 507 13.09 21.62 34.15
C ALA A 507 12.17 22.47 35.01
N ILE A 508 12.51 22.60 36.28
CA ILE A 508 11.79 23.48 37.19
C ILE A 508 12.36 24.89 37.02
N ALA A 509 11.49 25.84 36.65
CA ALA A 509 11.89 27.24 36.41
C ALA A 509 12.62 27.85 37.60
N GLU A 510 12.12 27.55 38.80
CA GLU A 510 12.67 28.02 40.06
C GLU A 510 14.03 27.39 40.37
N GLU A 511 14.26 26.13 40.04
CA GLU A 511 15.58 25.50 40.20
C GLU A 511 16.61 26.12 39.25
N GLN A 512 16.23 26.35 37.99
CA GLN A 512 17.09 27.06 37.04
C GLN A 512 17.40 28.48 37.49
N LEU A 513 16.41 29.20 38.02
CA LEU A 513 16.61 30.54 38.57
C LEU A 513 17.54 30.52 39.78
N ARG A 514 17.36 29.57 40.70
CA ARG A 514 18.21 29.38 41.89
C ARG A 514 19.66 29.14 41.48
N ASP A 515 19.89 28.20 40.56
CA ASP A 515 21.22 27.80 40.14
C ASP A 515 21.93 28.94 39.38
N LYS A 516 21.21 29.60 38.45
CA LYS A 516 21.72 30.79 37.74
C LYS A 516 21.99 31.95 38.69
N ALA A 517 21.13 32.17 39.68
CA ALA A 517 21.33 33.21 40.68
C ALA A 517 22.55 32.91 41.57
N ALA A 518 22.77 31.66 41.93
CA ALA A 518 23.96 31.23 42.67
C ALA A 518 25.24 31.45 41.86
N GLU A 519 25.26 31.06 40.59
CA GLU A 519 26.39 31.27 39.68
C GLU A 519 26.70 32.76 39.51
N LYS A 520 25.68 33.59 39.24
CA LYS A 520 25.85 35.04 39.08
C LYS A 520 26.29 35.71 40.39
N ALA A 521 25.78 35.28 41.54
CA ALA A 521 26.23 35.79 42.82
C ALA A 521 27.72 35.48 43.04
N ASN A 522 28.18 34.27 42.72
CA ASN A 522 29.60 33.90 42.79
C ASN A 522 30.45 34.77 41.86
N GLU A 523 30.06 34.91 40.58
CA GLU A 523 30.78 35.73 39.60
C GLU A 523 30.95 37.19 40.07
N TRP A 524 29.89 37.79 40.62
CA TRP A 524 29.96 39.15 41.15
C TRP A 524 30.76 39.24 42.46
N ARG A 525 30.78 38.17 43.28
CA ARG A 525 31.65 38.12 44.47
C ARG A 525 33.13 38.11 44.08
N ASP A 526 33.50 37.35 43.06
CA ASP A 526 34.87 37.31 42.55
C ASP A 526 35.29 38.68 42.01
N LYS A 527 34.45 39.31 41.17
CA LYS A 527 34.68 40.67 40.68
C LYS A 527 34.76 41.71 41.80
N ALA A 528 33.96 41.56 42.85
CA ALA A 528 34.04 42.44 44.03
C ALA A 528 35.36 42.25 44.78
N ALA A 529 35.84 41.01 44.92
CA ALA A 529 37.12 40.70 45.54
C ALA A 529 38.31 41.26 44.73
N GLU A 530 38.26 41.16 43.39
CA GLU A 530 39.26 41.75 42.49
C GLU A 530 39.27 43.28 42.59
N ALA A 531 38.08 43.92 42.55
CA ALA A 531 37.96 45.37 42.68
C ALA A 531 38.51 45.86 44.03
N LYS A 532 38.27 45.10 45.10
CA LYS A 532 38.83 45.35 46.43
C LYS A 532 40.35 45.23 46.44
N ALA A 533 40.90 44.18 45.84
CA ALA A 533 42.35 43.97 45.73
C ALA A 533 43.04 45.09 44.92
N ALA A 534 42.35 45.63 43.91
CA ALA A 534 42.81 46.76 43.11
C ALA A 534 42.58 48.14 43.77
N GLY A 535 42.03 48.21 44.99
CA GLY A 535 41.77 49.46 45.70
C GLY A 535 40.63 50.30 45.12
N ASN A 536 39.76 49.74 44.27
CA ASN A 536 38.66 50.45 43.63
C ASN A 536 37.35 50.27 44.42
N THR A 537 37.18 51.07 45.46
CA THR A 537 36.04 51.03 46.40
C THR A 537 34.68 51.28 45.74
N ASN A 538 34.63 52.13 44.71
CA ASN A 538 33.40 52.41 43.98
C ASN A 538 32.91 51.18 43.21
N LYS A 539 33.83 50.46 42.53
CA LYS A 539 33.49 49.21 41.82
C LYS A 539 33.15 48.09 42.80
N GLU A 540 33.89 47.93 43.90
CA GLU A 540 33.58 46.94 44.92
C GLU A 540 32.14 47.11 45.44
N THR A 541 31.77 48.33 45.82
CA THR A 541 30.43 48.64 46.36
C THR A 541 29.34 48.34 45.33
N ALA A 542 29.57 48.72 44.06
CA ALA A 542 28.63 48.43 42.98
C ALA A 542 28.46 46.92 42.73
N TYR A 543 29.56 46.15 42.76
CA TYR A 543 29.52 44.70 42.57
C TYR A 543 28.89 43.97 43.77
N ARG A 544 29.14 44.40 45.01
CA ARG A 544 28.44 43.86 46.19
C ARG A 544 26.92 44.04 46.11
N LYS A 545 26.46 45.21 45.64
CA LYS A 545 25.03 45.42 45.41
C LYS A 545 24.45 44.43 44.39
N ARG A 546 25.21 44.08 43.34
CA ARG A 546 24.81 43.03 42.39
C ARG A 546 24.77 41.64 43.04
N VAL A 547 25.69 41.31 43.95
CA VAL A 547 25.65 40.06 44.72
C VAL A 547 24.34 39.98 45.51
N ASP A 548 24.00 41.02 46.27
CA ASP A 548 22.77 41.07 47.08
C ASP A 548 21.51 40.94 46.21
N GLU A 549 21.49 41.60 45.04
CA GLU A 549 20.40 41.47 44.05
C GLU A 549 20.19 40.02 43.60
N TRP A 550 21.28 39.28 43.33
CA TRP A 550 21.19 37.88 42.90
C TRP A 550 20.91 36.92 44.05
N GLU A 551 21.45 37.15 45.25
CA GLU A 551 21.11 36.34 46.43
C GLU A 551 19.63 36.46 46.81
N LYS A 552 19.05 37.66 46.68
CA LYS A 552 17.60 37.84 46.88
C LYS A 552 16.79 36.99 45.91
N LYS A 553 17.15 36.97 44.62
CA LYS A 553 16.47 36.12 43.61
C LYS A 553 16.62 34.63 43.91
N ARG A 554 17.78 34.21 44.42
CA ARG A 554 18.00 32.83 44.86
C ARG A 554 17.07 32.46 46.03
N GLN A 555 16.97 33.32 47.04
CA GLN A 555 16.07 33.10 48.18
C GLN A 555 14.60 33.06 47.77
N GLU A 556 14.19 33.93 46.83
CA GLU A 556 12.84 33.91 46.26
C GLU A 556 12.54 32.58 45.56
N ALA A 557 13.49 32.06 44.77
CA ALA A 557 13.38 30.76 44.12
C ALA A 557 13.31 29.60 45.13
N ASP A 558 14.20 29.58 46.13
CA ASP A 558 14.20 28.56 47.20
C ASP A 558 12.87 28.53 47.97
N LYS A 559 12.29 29.71 48.23
CA LYS A 559 10.98 29.83 48.88
C LYS A 559 9.84 29.29 48.01
N ALA A 560 9.87 29.55 46.71
CA ALA A 560 8.87 29.04 45.77
C ALA A 560 8.93 27.51 45.68
N ILE A 561 10.13 26.94 45.60
CA ILE A 561 10.38 25.49 45.62
C ILE A 561 9.83 24.88 46.92
N GLY A 562 10.20 25.43 48.08
CA GLY A 562 9.73 24.93 49.38
C GLY A 562 8.22 25.01 49.59
N ALA A 563 7.53 25.91 48.88
CA ALA A 563 6.08 26.05 48.90
C ALA A 563 5.34 25.18 47.87
N GLY A 564 6.07 24.38 47.07
CA GLY A 564 5.49 23.59 45.96
C GLY A 564 4.93 24.45 44.82
N LYS A 565 5.23 25.75 44.78
CA LYS A 565 4.82 26.67 43.73
C LYS A 565 5.87 26.65 42.61
N ILE A 566 5.97 25.50 41.95
CA ILE A 566 6.96 25.26 40.89
C ILE A 566 6.30 25.28 39.51
N GLN A 567 7.01 25.84 38.54
CA GLN A 567 6.60 25.82 37.14
C GLN A 567 7.51 24.87 36.34
N TYR A 568 6.90 23.86 35.71
CA TYR A 568 7.59 23.03 34.73
C TYR A 568 7.73 23.79 33.42
N LEU A 569 8.98 23.93 32.97
CA LEU A 569 9.32 24.48 31.68
C LEU A 569 9.95 23.39 30.83
N PRO A 570 9.56 23.24 29.55
CA PRO A 570 10.27 22.42 28.60
C PRO A 570 11.76 22.76 28.65
N SER A 571 12.59 21.74 28.83
CA SER A 571 14.04 21.84 28.91
C SER A 571 14.66 21.14 27.72
N GLY A 572 15.74 21.73 27.21
CA GLY A 572 16.34 21.30 25.95
C GLY A 572 15.55 21.77 24.73
N HIS A 573 15.99 21.31 23.57
CA HIS A 573 15.39 21.62 22.28
C HIS A 573 14.98 20.35 21.51
N VAL A 574 15.42 19.17 21.96
CA VAL A 574 15.13 17.89 21.32
C VAL A 574 14.33 16.96 22.21
N ALA A 575 13.47 16.15 21.60
CA ALA A 575 12.80 15.02 22.24
C ALA A 575 12.63 13.87 21.24
N LYS A 576 12.37 12.66 21.75
CA LYS A 576 12.11 11.50 20.89
C LYS A 576 10.84 11.71 20.09
N GLY A 577 10.92 11.51 18.77
CA GLY A 577 9.80 11.75 17.86
C GLY A 577 8.55 10.97 18.24
N GLY A 578 8.67 9.70 18.63
CA GLY A 578 7.55 8.91 19.14
C GLY A 578 6.77 9.61 20.25
N ALA A 579 7.45 10.16 21.26
CA ALA A 579 6.80 10.86 22.37
C ALA A 579 6.09 12.16 21.94
N LEU A 580 6.69 12.91 21.03
CA LEU A 580 6.10 14.13 20.47
C LEU A 580 4.86 13.81 19.63
N PHE A 581 4.92 12.77 18.79
CA PHE A 581 3.79 12.34 17.98
C PHE A 581 2.63 11.84 18.84
N LEU A 582 2.89 11.07 19.90
CA LEU A 582 1.83 10.66 20.84
C LEU A 582 1.10 11.88 21.43
N SER A 583 1.84 12.92 21.84
CA SER A 583 1.26 14.15 22.37
C SER A 583 0.40 14.90 21.33
N ALA A 584 0.89 15.00 20.09
CA ALA A 584 0.17 15.64 18.99
C ALA A 584 -1.09 14.85 18.57
N ILE A 585 -0.99 13.52 18.54
CA ILE A 585 -2.09 12.61 18.18
C ILE A 585 -3.23 12.71 19.18
N VAL A 586 -2.94 12.77 20.48
CA VAL A 586 -3.96 12.92 21.53
C VAL A 586 -4.81 14.17 21.31
N GLN A 587 -4.21 15.28 20.87
CA GLN A 587 -4.96 16.50 20.55
C GLN A 587 -5.84 16.36 19.30
N CYS A 588 -5.50 15.46 18.39
CA CYS A 588 -6.26 15.22 17.16
C CYS A 588 -7.44 14.25 17.37
N LEU A 589 -7.33 13.33 18.32
CA LEU A 589 -8.36 12.31 18.56
C LEU A 589 -9.61 12.90 19.23
N LYS A 590 -10.78 12.43 18.81
CA LYS A 590 -12.03 12.72 19.54
C LYS A 590 -11.95 12.18 20.97
N PRO A 591 -12.59 12.85 21.94
CA PRO A 591 -12.68 12.33 23.30
C PRO A 591 -13.49 11.03 23.38
N VAL A 592 -14.43 10.82 22.45
CA VAL A 592 -15.23 9.60 22.36
C VAL A 592 -15.30 9.15 20.90
N ARG A 593 -14.80 7.93 20.62
CA ARG A 593 -14.87 7.30 19.28
C ARG A 593 -16.23 6.64 19.05
N ASP A 594 -16.76 5.97 20.07
CA ASP A 594 -18.04 5.26 20.01
C ASP A 594 -18.81 5.41 21.31
N ALA A 595 -19.84 6.26 21.30
CA ALA A 595 -20.65 6.50 22.49
C ALA A 595 -21.52 5.28 22.88
N SER A 596 -21.69 4.30 22.00
CA SER A 596 -22.49 3.09 22.27
C SER A 596 -21.75 2.05 23.10
N LEU A 597 -20.41 2.12 23.15
CA LEU A 597 -19.59 1.21 23.95
C LEU A 597 -19.64 1.58 25.45
N PRO A 598 -19.25 0.68 26.37
CA PRO A 598 -19.09 1.02 27.79
C PRO A 598 -18.01 2.10 27.99
N ILE A 599 -18.11 2.88 29.07
CA ILE A 599 -17.27 4.08 29.30
C ILE A 599 -15.77 3.78 29.16
N GLU A 600 -15.33 2.64 29.69
CA GLU A 600 -13.95 2.15 29.63
C GLU A 600 -13.46 1.82 28.20
N TRP A 601 -14.37 1.68 27.23
CA TRP A 601 -14.08 1.45 25.80
C TRP A 601 -14.46 2.63 24.89
N ARG A 602 -15.00 3.73 25.46
CA ARG A 602 -15.43 4.92 24.69
C ARG A 602 -14.26 5.76 24.16
N GLY A 603 -13.09 5.65 24.78
CA GLY A 603 -11.88 6.42 24.45
C GLY A 603 -11.16 5.92 23.19
N GLY A 604 -10.39 6.79 22.54
CA GLY A 604 -9.51 6.39 21.44
C GLY A 604 -8.51 5.32 21.90
N VAL A 605 -8.41 4.21 21.16
CA VAL A 605 -7.46 3.13 21.48
C VAL A 605 -6.09 3.53 20.93
N MET A 606 -5.17 3.86 21.83
CA MET A 606 -3.75 4.00 21.49
C MET A 606 -3.08 2.64 21.70
N GLY A 607 -2.91 1.88 20.63
CA GLY A 607 -2.14 0.63 20.67
C GLY A 607 -0.66 0.96 20.63
N VAL A 608 0.06 0.73 21.74
CA VAL A 608 1.53 0.83 21.78
C VAL A 608 2.07 -0.59 21.81
N ASP A 609 2.78 -0.99 20.76
CA ASP A 609 3.59 -2.20 20.78
C ASP A 609 4.87 -1.88 21.54
N CYS A 610 4.92 -2.27 22.81
CA CYS A 610 6.12 -2.18 23.64
C CYS A 610 6.84 -3.52 23.57
N HIS A 611 7.76 -3.67 22.62
CA HIS A 611 8.77 -4.72 22.64
C HIS A 611 10.18 -4.15 22.59
#